data_AF-A0A7G8EX72-F1
#
_entry.id   AF-A0A7G8EX72-F1
#
_cell.length_a   1.000
_cell.length_b   1.000
_cell.length_c   1.000
_cell.angle_alpha   90.00
_cell.angle_beta   90.00
_cell.angle_gamma   90.00
#
_symmetry.space_group_name_H-M   'P 1'
#
loop_
_entity.id
_entity.type
_entity.pdbx_description
1 polymer ?
#
loop_
_entity_poly.entity_id
_entity_poly.type
_entity_poly.pdbx_seq_one_letter_code
_entity_poly.pdbx_strand_id
1 'polypeptide(L)' 'MFAQFVGLKVSIDGIESIEYGTNQSPEKLNKNFTHSVVVTFSDSTARDLYLVHPDHKALEAVLLDLLADLIVFDLES' A
#
# COMPACT_ATOMS: atom_id res chain seq x y z
N MET A 1 8.44 -8.79 2.85
CA MET A 1 7.74 -7.70 2.16
C MET A 1 6.55 -7.21 2.98
N PHE A 2 5.51 -8.02 3.19
CA PHE A 2 4.27 -7.51 3.83
C PHE A 2 4.36 -7.10 5.30
N ALA A 3 5.28 -7.67 6.07
CA ALA A 3 5.49 -7.30 7.47
C ALA A 3 5.87 -5.82 7.66
N GLN A 4 6.48 -5.19 6.65
CA GLN A 4 6.87 -3.78 6.71
C GLN A 4 5.66 -2.84 6.60
N PHE A 5 4.59 -3.26 5.90
CA PHE A 5 3.36 -2.49 5.84
C PHE A 5 2.62 -2.48 7.19
N VAL A 6 2.66 -3.59 7.94
CA VAL A 6 2.05 -3.65 9.29
C VAL A 6 2.69 -2.63 10.24
N GLY A 7 3.99 -2.34 10.09
CA GLY A 7 4.68 -1.32 10.87
C GLY A 7 4.14 0.10 10.63
N LEU A 8 3.72 0.42 9.40
CA LEU A 8 3.20 1.75 9.05
C LEU A 8 1.94 2.10 9.83
N LYS A 9 1.04 1.13 10.05
CA LYS A 9 -0.18 1.34 10.84
C LYS A 9 0.14 1.73 12.30
N VAL A 10 1.28 1.30 12.83
CA VAL A 10 1.70 1.65 14.19
C VAL A 10 2.32 3.04 14.24
N SER A 11 3.04 3.44 13.18
CA SER A 11 3.79 4.70 13.13
C SER A 11 3.00 5.91 12.63
N ILE A 12 1.94 5.71 11.85
CA ILE A 12 1.26 6.79 11.12
C ILE A 12 -0.19 6.90 11.58
N ASP A 13 -0.50 8.02 12.22
CA ASP A 13 -1.86 8.35 12.64
C ASP A 13 -2.80 8.48 11.43
N GLY A 14 -4.03 7.99 11.58
CA GLY A 14 -5.06 8.05 10.54
C GLY A 14 -5.07 6.87 9.56
N ILE A 15 -4.17 5.88 9.70
CA ILE A 15 -4.32 4.57 9.04
C ILE A 15 -5.31 3.70 9.82
N GLU A 16 -6.45 3.39 9.21
CA GLU A 16 -7.48 2.55 9.81
C GLU A 16 -7.23 1.06 9.59
N SER A 17 -6.86 0.67 8.37
CA SER A 17 -6.53 -0.71 8.01
C SER A 17 -5.48 -0.79 6.92
N ILE A 18 -4.77 -1.91 6.90
CA ILE A 18 -3.88 -2.30 5.82
C ILE A 18 -4.21 -3.75 5.50
N GLU A 19 -4.67 -3.99 4.27
CA GLU A 19 -4.98 -5.30 3.73
C GLU A 19 -4.03 -5.62 2.59
N TYR A 20 -3.57 -6.86 2.49
CA TYR A 20 -2.66 -7.26 1.43
C TYR A 20 -2.78 -8.74 1.11
N GLY A 21 -2.36 -9.13 -0.08
CA GLY A 21 -2.32 -10.54 -0.46
C GLY A 21 -1.88 -10.76 -1.89
N THR A 22 -1.71 -12.04 -2.24
CA THR A 22 -1.52 -12.47 -3.62
C THR A 22 -2.85 -12.41 -4.37
N ASN A 23 -2.83 -12.03 -5.65
CA ASN A 23 -4.00 -12.17 -6.52
C ASN A 23 -4.40 -13.66 -6.63
N GLN A 24 -5.66 -13.96 -6.34
CA GLN A 24 -6.26 -15.29 -6.45
C GLN A 24 -7.39 -15.34 -7.49
N SER A 25 -7.60 -14.26 -8.27
CA SER A 25 -8.64 -14.25 -9.29
C SER A 25 -8.35 -15.28 -10.39
N PRO A 26 -9.32 -16.16 -10.73
CA PRO A 26 -9.19 -17.12 -11.81
C PRO A 26 -9.41 -16.50 -13.20
N GLU A 27 -9.84 -15.25 -13.28
CA GLU A 27 -10.31 -14.61 -14.53
C GLU A 27 -9.17 -14.22 -15.48
N LYS A 28 -7.91 -14.26 -15.02
CA LYS A 28 -6.71 -13.94 -15.81
C LYS A 28 -6.68 -12.51 -16.38
N LEU A 29 -7.42 -11.58 -15.77
CA LEU A 29 -7.48 -10.17 -16.19
C LEU A 29 -6.55 -9.25 -15.41
N ASN A 30 -5.75 -9.79 -14.49
CA ASN A 30 -4.88 -9.04 -13.57
C ASN A 30 -3.62 -8.43 -14.22
N LYS A 31 -3.47 -8.49 -15.55
CA LYS A 31 -2.35 -7.87 -16.29
C LYS A 31 -0.96 -8.17 -15.69
N ASN A 32 -0.72 -9.41 -15.28
CA ASN A 32 0.51 -9.89 -14.61
C ASN A 32 0.78 -9.36 -13.19
N PHE A 33 -0.06 -8.47 -12.63
CA PHE A 33 0.07 -8.05 -11.24
C PHE A 33 -0.25 -9.22 -10.30
N THR A 34 0.67 -9.51 -9.38
CA THR A 34 0.64 -10.72 -8.55
C THR A 34 0.19 -10.48 -7.12
N HIS A 35 0.25 -9.24 -6.65
CA HIS A 35 -0.09 -8.86 -5.28
C HIS A 35 -0.90 -7.58 -5.28
N SER A 36 -1.68 -7.37 -4.22
CA SER A 36 -2.39 -6.13 -3.93
C SER A 36 -2.15 -5.71 -2.49
N VAL A 37 -2.13 -4.40 -2.28
CA VAL A 37 -2.15 -3.76 -0.96
C VAL A 37 -3.21 -2.66 -1.00
N VAL A 38 -4.07 -2.64 0.01
CA VAL A 38 -5.08 -1.59 0.22
C VAL A 38 -4.80 -0.97 1.58
N VAL A 39 -4.68 0.36 1.62
CA VAL A 39 -4.56 1.13 2.84
C VAL A 39 -5.81 1.98 2.98
N THR A 40 -6.54 1.81 4.08
CA THR A 40 -7.70 2.63 4.40
C THR A 40 -7.26 3.73 5.36
N PHE A 41 -7.57 4.96 4.99
CA PHE A 41 -7.31 6.15 5.80
C PHE A 41 -8.62 6.71 6.34
N SER A 42 -8.56 7.38 7.48
CA SER A 42 -9.73 8.06 8.06
C SER A 42 -10.27 9.18 7.18
N ASP A 43 -9.37 9.85 6.45
CA ASP A 43 -9.66 10.90 5.49
C ASP A 43 -8.48 11.16 4.54
N SER A 44 -8.66 12.07 3.60
CA SER A 44 -7.62 12.47 2.64
C SER A 44 -6.44 13.20 3.28
N THR A 45 -6.61 13.85 4.44
CA THR A 45 -5.51 14.50 5.17
C THR A 45 -4.58 13.44 5.78
N ALA A 46 -5.12 12.36 6.33
CA ALA A 46 -4.36 11.22 6.82
C ALA A 46 -3.55 10.54 5.69
N ARG A 47 -4.14 10.40 4.50
CA ARG A 47 -3.42 9.93 3.30
C ARG A 47 -2.26 10.87 2.95
N ASP A 48 -2.47 12.19 2.96
CA ASP A 48 -1.43 13.15 2.60
C ASP A 48 -0.26 13.13 3.59
N LEU A 49 -0.55 12.98 4.89
CA LEU A 49 0.45 12.76 5.93
C LEU A 49 1.24 11.47 5.71
N TYR A 50 0.53 10.37 5.38
CA TYR A 50 1.15 9.09 5.04
C TYR A 50 2.14 9.21 3.89
N LEU A 51 1.78 9.90 2.80
CA LEU A 51 2.59 9.98 1.58
C LEU A 51 3.96 10.63 1.83
N VAL A 52 4.04 11.60 2.74
CA VAL A 52 5.30 12.29 3.09
C VAL A 52 6.01 11.70 4.30
N HIS A 53 5.41 10.72 4.99
CA HIS A 53 5.95 10.17 6.23
C HIS A 53 7.30 9.47 6.00
N PRO A 54 8.32 9.66 6.87
CA PRO A 54 9.63 9.02 6.73
C PRO A 54 9.58 7.50 6.60
N ASP A 55 8.73 6.83 7.40
CA ASP A 55 8.59 5.37 7.35
C ASP A 55 7.97 4.91 6.02
N HIS A 56 7.01 5.66 5.47
CA HIS A 56 6.47 5.38 4.14
C HIS A 56 7.54 5.56 3.07
N LYS A 57 8.36 6.63 3.13
CA LYS A 57 9.46 6.85 2.19
C LYS A 57 10.56 5.80 2.29
N ALA A 58 10.85 5.29 3.48
CA ALA A 58 11.78 4.20 3.66
C ALA A 58 11.25 2.90 3.04
N LEU A 59 9.94 2.64 3.19
CA LEU A 59 9.29 1.50 2.56
C LEU A 59 9.25 1.64 1.02
N GLU A 60 8.78 2.79 0.54
CA GLU A 60 9.19 3.53 -0.67
C GLU A 60 10.37 2.89 -1.42
N ALA A 61 11.55 3.27 -0.93
CA ALA A 61 12.85 2.96 -1.51
C ALA A 61 13.15 1.46 -1.57
N VAL A 62 12.69 0.69 -0.58
CA VAL A 62 12.92 -0.77 -0.55
C VAL A 62 12.01 -1.50 -1.52
N LEU A 63 10.75 -1.09 -1.64
CA LEU A 63 9.77 -1.77 -2.48
C LEU A 63 10.05 -1.56 -3.97
N LEU A 64 10.36 -0.33 -4.37
CA LEU A 64 10.54 0.00 -5.79
C LEU A 64 11.66 -0.82 -6.43
N ASP A 65 12.75 -1.10 -5.71
CA ASP A 65 13.86 -1.93 -6.21
C ASP A 65 13.50 -3.41 -6.36
N LEU A 66 12.43 -3.87 -5.69
CA LEU A 66 11.98 -5.26 -5.70
C LEU A 66 10.82 -5.52 -6.67
N LEU A 67 10.19 -4.45 -7.19
CA LEU A 67 9.01 -4.53 -8.03
C LEU A 67 9.36 -4.46 -9.51
N ALA A 68 8.79 -5.36 -10.31
CA ALA A 68 8.88 -5.28 -11.76
C ALA A 68 7.98 -4.19 -12.35
N ASP A 69 6.83 -3.92 -11.70
CA ASP A 69 5.86 -2.89 -12.09
C ASP A 69 4.99 -2.52 -10.87
N LEU A 70 4.38 -1.33 -10.88
CA LEU A 70 3.54 -0.81 -9.81
C LEU A 70 2.44 0.10 -10.37
N ILE A 71 1.20 -0.11 -9.92
CA ILE A 71 0.09 0.79 -10.19
C ILE A 71 -0.55 1.16 -8.85
N VAL A 72 -0.86 2.45 -8.67
CA VAL A 72 -1.47 3.01 -7.46
C VAL A 72 -2.74 3.75 -7.85
N PHE A 73 -3.79 3.57 -7.06
CA PHE A 73 -5.06 4.30 -7.20
C PHE A 73 -5.48 4.83 -5.83
N ASP A 74 -5.96 6.06 -5.81
CA ASP A 74 -6.70 6.62 -4.68
C ASP A 74 -8.19 6.58 -5.00
N LEU A 75 -9.00 6.13 -4.05
CA LEU A 75 -10.45 6.02 -4.17
C LEU A 75 -11.09 6.78 -3.00
N GLU A 76 -12.12 7.55 -3.29
CA GLU A 76 -12.95 8.25 -2.32
C GLU A 76 -14.42 7.88 -2.60
N SER A 77 -15.17 7.55 -1.55
CA SER A 77 -16.54 7.04 -1.63
C SER A 77 -17.49 7.83 -0.75
#